data_AF-A0AAJ2PPQ4-F1
#
_entry.id   AF-A0AAJ2PPQ4-F1
#
_cell.length_a   1.000
_cell.length_b   1.000
_cell.length_c   1.000
_cell.angle_alpha   90.00
_cell.angle_beta   90.00
_cell.angle_gamma   90.00
#
_symmetry.space_group_name_H-M   'P 1'
#
loop_
_entity.id
_entity.type
_entity.pdbx_description
1 polymer ?
#
loop_
_entity_poly.entity_id
_entity_poly.type
_entity_poly.pdbx_seq_one_letter_code
_entity_poly.pdbx_strand_id
1 'polypeptide(L)'
;MIIFDTNAVNHLSPSSPRADLIRKLRQSKRHRVAVPWMVLEEMAAHQARFYPDKYQTVLSSLAKLRAYLPWEPESSLEPLDLERLLNHWRDAYREIFEVIETSDAAIRRGFQREAMALPPAKRVKDHSEGGRDAAIWFSVLEFLEHNPDEHVWFVTNNSSDFGDGSAYRYPMNEDIRGLEDRLTLLKDFDQVVSHFTKEVSGADAEAAAAELLKSAAVRDRVAQTAMDLSTLTGFVGLGDGDTTEEWYAWLAQPEVELLSVTDVTGHEIESDVWYTANAQWMLYGPAVDEVEAPVGYVACVWSMKVLFSTRDDEAPTLLTSEEPSPPDTGDESCMRVLEALKKRVADIVARAKRRALAVQTPAERLIAEQLATSLAKLDTATNQFAARQAALINGPAQRLVQQMTADLKRIDAPAQRLAQQAAEHLKLVNTPAQRLARKMVADQLALIDNPVQRLAQQMAASMPKLDIAADLHQPGGSDEAVDEVEQSDSSDAPEARAAGTDNAPADDDHVGE
;
A
#
# COMPACT_ATOMS: atom_id res chain seq x y z
N MET A 1 -3.29 -24.09 18.60
CA MET A 1 -2.57 -23.59 17.40
C MET A 1 -3.30 -24.04 16.13
N ILE A 2 -3.33 -23.22 15.09
CA ILE A 2 -3.75 -23.59 13.72
C ILE A 2 -2.51 -23.48 12.81
N ILE A 3 -2.14 -24.55 12.10
CA ILE A 3 -0.95 -24.58 11.23
C ILE A 3 -1.37 -24.92 9.79
N PHE A 4 -1.00 -24.09 8.82
CA PHE A 4 -1.29 -24.33 7.41
C PHE A 4 -0.13 -25.01 6.66
N ASP A 5 -0.45 -26.03 5.87
CA ASP A 5 0.39 -26.59 4.80
C ASP A 5 0.34 -25.70 3.55
N THR A 6 1.37 -25.72 2.69
CA THR A 6 1.38 -24.90 1.48
C THR A 6 0.16 -25.19 0.61
N ASN A 7 -0.29 -26.44 0.47
CA ASN A 7 -1.41 -26.77 -0.42
C ASN A 7 -2.73 -26.09 0.00
N ALA A 8 -2.87 -25.67 1.27
CA ALA A 8 -4.01 -24.88 1.76
C ALA A 8 -3.86 -23.35 1.54
N VAL A 9 -2.64 -22.83 1.33
CA VAL A 9 -2.34 -21.38 1.21
C VAL A 9 -1.57 -20.96 -0.06
N ASN A 10 -1.25 -21.89 -0.96
CA ASN A 10 -0.45 -21.69 -2.18
C ASN A 10 -0.94 -20.51 -3.05
N HIS A 11 -2.26 -20.27 -3.07
CA HIS A 11 -2.88 -19.21 -3.86
C HIS A 11 -3.47 -18.08 -3.00
N LEU A 12 -2.97 -17.94 -1.77
CA LEU A 12 -3.32 -16.85 -0.87
C LEU A 12 -2.59 -15.57 -1.28
N SER A 13 -3.28 -14.63 -1.94
CA SER A 13 -2.75 -13.27 -2.04
C SER A 13 -2.72 -12.62 -0.64
N PRO A 14 -1.64 -11.89 -0.26
CA PRO A 14 -1.62 -11.14 1.00
C PRO A 14 -2.72 -10.08 1.15
N SER A 15 -3.38 -9.68 0.05
CA SER A 15 -4.53 -8.76 0.02
C SER A 15 -5.89 -9.44 -0.10
N SER A 16 -5.96 -10.78 0.03
CA SER A 16 -7.21 -11.52 -0.16
C SER A 16 -8.11 -11.56 1.08
N PRO A 17 -9.44 -11.70 0.91
CA PRO A 17 -10.39 -11.94 2.02
C PRO A 17 -9.95 -13.03 3.01
N ARG A 18 -9.34 -14.10 2.50
CA ARG A 18 -8.83 -15.22 3.31
C ARG A 18 -7.61 -14.80 4.14
N ALA A 19 -6.70 -13.99 3.60
CA ALA A 19 -5.55 -13.48 4.32
C ALA A 19 -5.98 -12.55 5.46
N ASP A 20 -6.97 -11.69 5.23
CA ASP A 20 -7.49 -10.81 6.27
C ASP A 20 -8.25 -11.57 7.36
N LEU A 21 -9.07 -12.56 7.01
CA LEU A 21 -9.72 -13.41 8.01
C LEU A 21 -8.70 -14.22 8.84
N ILE A 22 -7.56 -14.60 8.26
CA ILE A 22 -6.42 -15.16 9.02
C ILE A 22 -5.80 -14.12 9.95
N ARG A 23 -5.57 -12.87 9.48
CA ARG A 23 -5.13 -11.76 10.35
C ARG A 23 -6.11 -11.56 11.51
N LYS A 24 -7.43 -11.70 11.30
CA LYS A 24 -8.45 -11.55 12.35
C LYS A 24 -8.47 -12.69 13.35
N LEU A 25 -8.38 -13.95 12.88
CA LEU A 25 -8.18 -15.11 13.74
C LEU A 25 -6.92 -14.93 14.62
N ARG A 26 -5.80 -14.46 14.06
CA ARG A 26 -4.57 -14.13 14.82
C ARG A 26 -4.76 -12.94 15.79
N GLN A 27 -5.52 -11.92 15.40
CA GLN A 27 -5.79 -10.73 16.22
C GLN A 27 -6.72 -11.01 17.42
N SER A 28 -7.49 -12.11 17.42
CA SER A 28 -8.27 -12.59 18.58
C SER A 28 -7.43 -12.85 19.84
N LYS A 29 -6.13 -13.14 19.67
CA LYS A 29 -5.17 -13.60 20.70
C LYS A 29 -5.49 -14.95 21.35
N ARG A 30 -6.64 -15.59 21.08
CA ARG A 30 -6.93 -16.97 21.50
C ARG A 30 -6.63 -18.01 20.42
N HIS A 31 -6.57 -17.60 19.15
CA HIS A 31 -6.09 -18.45 18.06
C HIS A 31 -4.74 -17.94 17.56
N ARG A 32 -3.68 -18.73 17.75
CA ARG A 32 -2.44 -18.59 16.99
C ARG A 32 -2.64 -19.25 15.62
N VAL A 33 -2.27 -18.54 14.56
CA VAL A 33 -2.34 -19.04 13.18
C VAL A 33 -0.97 -18.94 12.54
N ALA A 34 -0.46 -20.07 12.07
CA ALA A 34 0.94 -20.22 11.71
C ALA A 34 1.15 -20.97 10.38
N VAL A 35 2.36 -20.83 9.84
CA VAL A 35 2.94 -21.69 8.81
C VAL A 35 4.34 -22.15 9.24
N PRO A 36 4.79 -23.37 8.89
CA PRO A 36 6.20 -23.72 8.95
C PRO A 36 7.03 -22.80 8.05
N TRP A 37 8.29 -22.54 8.40
CA TRP A 37 9.21 -21.74 7.58
C TRP A 37 9.30 -22.27 6.14
N MET A 38 9.32 -23.59 5.95
CA MET A 38 9.31 -24.22 4.62
C MET A 38 8.10 -23.82 3.75
N VAL A 39 6.93 -23.59 4.35
CA VAL A 39 5.72 -23.10 3.64
C VAL A 39 5.87 -21.62 3.29
N LEU A 40 6.41 -20.79 4.20
CA LEU A 40 6.67 -19.37 3.95
C LEU A 40 7.59 -19.17 2.73
N GLU A 41 8.67 -19.95 2.64
CA GLU A 41 9.61 -19.88 1.51
C GLU A 41 8.97 -20.32 0.19
N GLU A 42 8.14 -21.36 0.18
CA GLU A 42 7.40 -21.74 -1.04
C GLU A 42 6.41 -20.65 -1.46
N MET A 43 5.66 -20.06 -0.52
CA MET A 43 4.73 -18.97 -0.81
C MET A 43 5.46 -17.74 -1.40
N ALA A 44 6.64 -17.40 -0.88
CA ALA A 44 7.48 -16.33 -1.44
C ALA A 44 8.04 -16.71 -2.83
N ALA A 45 8.54 -17.95 -2.99
CA ALA A 45 9.06 -18.46 -4.24
C ALA A 45 8.00 -18.49 -5.35
N HIS A 46 6.74 -18.85 -5.05
CA HIS A 46 5.65 -18.85 -6.01
C HIS A 46 5.29 -17.46 -6.55
N GLN A 47 5.46 -16.40 -5.75
CA GLN A 47 5.33 -15.02 -6.23
C GLN A 47 6.56 -14.59 -7.04
N ALA A 48 7.76 -14.99 -6.63
CA ALA A 48 9.02 -14.58 -7.25
C ALA A 48 9.40 -15.35 -8.53
N ARG A 49 8.91 -16.58 -8.74
CA ARG A 49 9.42 -17.53 -9.76
C ARG A 49 9.51 -17.00 -11.20
N PHE A 50 8.60 -16.11 -11.60
CA PHE A 50 8.56 -15.55 -12.96
C PHE A 50 9.36 -14.23 -13.11
N TYR A 51 9.97 -13.72 -12.03
CA TYR A 51 10.69 -12.45 -12.07
C TYR A 51 11.96 -12.49 -12.95
N PRO A 52 12.83 -13.54 -12.89
CA PRO A 52 14.00 -13.63 -13.77
C PRO A 52 13.63 -13.65 -15.26
N ASP A 53 12.63 -14.44 -15.66
CA ASP A 53 12.18 -14.55 -17.06
C ASP A 53 11.61 -13.22 -17.59
N LYS A 54 10.78 -12.55 -16.77
CA LYS A 54 10.23 -11.22 -17.10
C LYS A 54 11.35 -10.18 -17.21
N TYR A 55 12.31 -10.19 -16.29
CA TYR A 55 13.46 -9.30 -16.32
C TYR A 55 14.32 -9.51 -17.58
N GLN A 56 14.63 -10.77 -17.90
CA GLN A 56 15.38 -11.12 -19.10
C GLN A 56 14.63 -10.77 -20.40
N THR A 57 13.29 -10.83 -20.38
CA THR A 57 12.44 -10.37 -21.49
C THR A 57 12.54 -8.84 -21.69
N VAL A 58 12.59 -8.05 -20.60
CA VAL A 58 12.81 -6.60 -20.68
C VAL A 58 14.22 -6.29 -21.20
N LEU A 59 15.27 -6.92 -20.67
CA LEU A 59 16.64 -6.76 -21.17
C LEU A 59 16.75 -7.09 -22.67
N SER A 60 16.14 -8.19 -23.09
CA SER A 60 16.11 -8.62 -24.49
C SER A 60 15.36 -7.64 -25.40
N SER A 61 14.41 -6.87 -24.85
CA SER A 61 13.64 -5.86 -25.57
C SER A 61 14.39 -4.52 -25.65
N LEU A 62 15.05 -4.10 -24.57
CA LEU A 62 15.96 -2.95 -24.56
C LEU A 62 17.15 -3.17 -25.52
N ALA A 63 17.70 -4.39 -25.58
CA ALA A 63 18.75 -4.75 -26.53
C ALA A 63 18.29 -4.65 -28.00
N LYS A 64 17.05 -5.06 -28.30
CA LYS A 64 16.45 -4.88 -29.64
C LYS A 64 16.26 -3.39 -29.97
N LEU A 65 15.77 -2.59 -29.03
CA LEU A 65 15.58 -1.15 -29.24
C LEU A 65 16.91 -0.42 -29.51
N ARG A 66 17.95 -0.72 -28.73
CA ARG A 66 19.32 -0.22 -28.94
C ARG A 66 19.86 -0.47 -30.35
N ALA A 67 19.49 -1.58 -30.98
CA ALA A 67 19.94 -1.91 -32.34
C ALA A 67 19.34 -1.04 -33.46
N TYR A 68 18.28 -0.26 -33.16
CA TYR A 68 17.62 0.64 -34.12
C TYR A 68 17.80 2.14 -33.80
N LEU A 69 18.18 2.49 -32.57
CA LEU A 69 18.39 3.88 -32.18
C LEU A 69 19.84 4.34 -32.45
N PRO A 70 20.07 5.55 -33.00
CA PRO A 70 21.40 6.14 -33.13
C PRO A 70 21.89 6.82 -31.83
N TRP A 71 21.16 6.65 -30.73
CA TRP A 71 21.53 7.08 -29.37
C TRP A 71 21.16 5.97 -28.37
N GLU A 72 21.83 5.95 -27.23
CA GLU A 72 21.52 5.04 -26.13
C GLU A 72 20.17 5.43 -25.47
N PRO A 73 19.18 4.53 -25.34
CA PRO A 73 17.94 4.84 -24.65
C PRO A 73 18.16 4.93 -23.13
N GLU A 74 17.66 5.99 -22.51
CA GLU A 74 17.66 6.11 -21.06
C GLU A 74 16.84 4.97 -20.44
N SER A 75 17.41 4.28 -19.45
CA SER A 75 16.77 3.15 -18.77
C SER A 75 17.06 3.21 -17.28
N SER A 76 15.99 3.18 -16.49
CA SER A 76 15.99 3.16 -15.02
C SER A 76 15.92 1.75 -14.43
N LEU A 77 16.16 0.70 -15.24
CA LEU A 77 16.06 -0.68 -14.82
C LEU A 77 17.21 -1.05 -13.85
N GLU A 78 16.88 -1.20 -12.57
CA GLU A 78 17.80 -1.72 -11.55
C GLU A 78 18.25 -3.17 -11.89
N PRO A 79 19.42 -3.63 -11.42
CA PRO A 79 19.83 -5.03 -11.55
C PRO A 79 18.82 -6.01 -10.94
N LEU A 80 18.78 -7.24 -11.46
CA LEU A 80 17.93 -8.32 -10.93
C LEU A 80 18.32 -8.65 -9.48
N ASP A 81 17.46 -8.28 -8.53
CA ASP A 81 17.61 -8.58 -7.10
C ASP A 81 16.47 -9.50 -6.65
N LEU A 82 16.70 -10.80 -6.74
CA LEU A 82 15.71 -11.83 -6.41
C LEU A 82 15.45 -11.91 -4.89
N GLU A 83 16.48 -11.71 -4.06
CA GLU A 83 16.34 -11.75 -2.60
C GLU A 83 15.55 -10.56 -2.06
N ARG A 84 15.70 -9.35 -2.63
CA ARG A 84 14.83 -8.22 -2.30
C ARG A 84 13.36 -8.49 -2.62
N LEU A 85 13.07 -9.19 -3.72
CA LEU A 85 11.69 -9.61 -4.03
C LEU A 85 11.20 -10.70 -3.08
N LEU A 86 12.01 -11.73 -2.79
CA LEU A 86 11.65 -12.79 -1.85
C LEU A 86 11.42 -12.24 -0.45
N ASN A 87 12.28 -11.34 0.05
CA ASN A 87 12.11 -10.70 1.35
C ASN A 87 10.82 -9.86 1.44
N HIS A 88 10.47 -9.11 0.39
CA HIS A 88 9.18 -8.42 0.33
C HIS A 88 7.98 -9.37 0.54
N TRP A 89 7.99 -10.54 -0.11
CA TRP A 89 6.91 -11.53 0.06
C TRP A 89 6.98 -12.26 1.40
N ARG A 90 8.18 -12.63 1.90
CA ARG A 90 8.37 -13.18 3.25
C ARG A 90 7.75 -12.27 4.30
N ASP A 91 8.01 -10.96 4.22
CA ASP A 91 7.48 -9.98 5.17
C ASP A 91 5.96 -9.78 5.02
N ALA A 92 5.44 -9.69 3.78
CA ALA A 92 4.00 -9.62 3.52
C ALA A 92 3.21 -10.84 4.07
N TYR A 93 3.82 -12.03 4.06
CA TYR A 93 3.22 -13.23 4.67
C TYR A 93 3.44 -13.32 6.19
N ARG A 94 4.51 -12.76 6.76
CA ARG A 94 4.73 -12.64 8.22
C ARG A 94 3.72 -11.72 8.93
N GLU A 95 3.12 -10.76 8.21
CA GLU A 95 1.97 -9.99 8.72
C GLU A 95 0.73 -10.87 8.96
N ILE A 96 0.58 -11.93 8.15
CA ILE A 96 -0.59 -12.82 8.18
C ILE A 96 -0.36 -13.93 9.20
N PHE A 97 0.79 -14.62 9.11
CA PHE A 97 1.08 -15.82 9.90
C PHE A 97 2.14 -15.59 10.99
N GLU A 98 2.03 -16.35 12.08
CA GLU A 98 3.19 -16.73 12.89
C GLU A 98 4.06 -17.72 12.09
N VAL A 99 5.39 -17.65 12.20
CA VAL A 99 6.29 -18.58 11.50
C VAL A 99 6.85 -19.58 12.52
N ILE A 100 6.60 -20.86 12.29
CA ILE A 100 7.19 -21.96 13.06
C ILE A 100 8.48 -22.36 12.35
N GLU A 101 9.62 -22.17 13.02
CA GLU A 101 10.93 -22.46 12.41
C GLU A 101 11.06 -23.96 12.10
N THR A 102 11.33 -24.30 10.84
CA THR A 102 11.58 -25.68 10.41
C THR A 102 13.02 -26.04 10.75
N SER A 103 13.23 -26.90 11.75
CA SER A 103 14.58 -27.19 12.24
C SER A 103 15.46 -27.93 11.23
N ASP A 104 16.77 -27.83 11.45
CA ASP A 104 17.80 -28.60 10.75
C ASP A 104 17.54 -30.13 10.82
N ALA A 105 16.90 -30.60 11.90
CA ALA A 105 16.50 -32.00 12.06
C ALA A 105 15.27 -32.35 11.22
N ALA A 106 14.24 -31.51 11.21
CA ALA A 106 13.06 -31.66 10.37
C ALA A 106 13.42 -31.68 8.88
N ILE A 107 14.31 -30.79 8.42
CA ILE A 107 14.81 -30.75 7.03
C ILE A 107 15.53 -32.05 6.68
N ARG A 108 16.47 -32.51 7.52
CA ARG A 108 17.24 -33.74 7.29
C ARG A 108 16.34 -34.98 7.28
N ARG A 109 15.36 -35.07 8.19
CA ARG A 109 14.35 -36.15 8.20
C ARG A 109 13.43 -36.08 6.98
N GLY A 110 13.10 -34.89 6.49
CA GLY A 110 12.30 -34.67 5.28
C GLY A 110 12.97 -35.25 4.03
N PHE A 111 14.23 -34.90 3.77
CA PHE A 111 15.00 -35.47 2.66
C PHE A 111 15.28 -36.98 2.83
N GLN A 112 15.39 -37.49 4.06
CA GLN A 112 15.47 -38.94 4.31
C GLN A 112 14.16 -39.66 3.97
N ARG A 113 12.99 -39.09 4.28
CA ARG A 113 11.67 -39.61 3.84
C ARG A 113 11.56 -39.67 2.32
N GLU A 114 12.00 -38.60 1.64
CA GLU A 114 12.01 -38.54 0.17
C GLU A 114 12.93 -39.58 -0.45
N ALA A 115 14.19 -39.68 0.00
CA ALA A 115 15.13 -40.69 -0.49
C ALA A 115 14.63 -42.14 -0.31
N MET A 116 13.75 -42.38 0.68
CA MET A 116 13.10 -43.67 0.93
C MET A 116 11.69 -43.81 0.31
N ALA A 117 11.15 -42.75 -0.31
CA ALA A 117 9.77 -42.65 -0.81
C ALA A 117 8.70 -43.02 0.26
N LEU A 118 8.90 -42.58 1.50
CA LEU A 118 8.04 -42.90 2.65
C LEU A 118 7.12 -41.71 3.04
N PRO A 119 5.82 -41.95 3.34
CA PRO A 119 4.85 -40.90 3.65
C PRO A 119 5.33 -39.84 4.67
N PRO A 120 4.98 -38.55 4.47
CA PRO A 120 4.14 -38.04 3.37
C PRO A 120 4.84 -37.97 1.99
N ALA A 121 6.16 -38.21 1.93
CA ALA A 121 6.88 -38.34 0.66
C ALA A 121 6.49 -39.64 -0.09
N LYS A 122 6.69 -39.66 -1.41
CA LYS A 122 6.22 -40.75 -2.29
C LYS A 122 7.10 -40.92 -3.52
N ARG A 123 6.89 -42.01 -4.25
CA ARG A 123 7.57 -42.28 -5.53
C ARG A 123 6.68 -41.87 -6.70
N VAL A 124 7.17 -41.01 -7.59
CA VAL A 124 6.51 -40.63 -8.84
C VAL A 124 7.35 -41.09 -10.02
N LYS A 125 6.88 -42.16 -10.67
CA LYS A 125 7.59 -42.87 -11.74
C LYS A 125 8.99 -43.30 -11.27
N ASP A 126 10.02 -42.63 -11.78
CA ASP A 126 11.42 -43.00 -11.66
C ASP A 126 12.19 -42.21 -10.60
N HIS A 127 11.53 -41.25 -9.93
CA HIS A 127 12.09 -40.45 -8.83
C HIS A 127 11.17 -40.44 -7.60
N SER A 128 11.66 -39.87 -6.50
CA SER A 128 10.89 -39.57 -5.30
C SER A 128 10.60 -38.08 -5.20
N GLU A 129 9.50 -37.73 -4.54
CA GLU A 129 9.11 -36.35 -4.23
C GLU A 129 8.44 -36.25 -2.86
N GLY A 130 8.34 -35.04 -2.30
CA GLY A 130 7.62 -34.76 -1.05
C GLY A 130 8.49 -34.62 0.19
N GLY A 131 9.81 -34.44 0.05
CA GLY A 131 10.72 -34.14 1.17
C GLY A 131 10.39 -32.83 1.87
N ARG A 132 9.82 -31.87 1.12
CA ARG A 132 9.19 -30.65 1.64
C ARG A 132 8.01 -30.96 2.56
N ASP A 133 7.03 -31.73 2.07
CA ASP A 133 5.81 -32.10 2.82
C ASP A 133 6.18 -32.92 4.07
N ALA A 134 7.27 -33.69 4.00
CA ALA A 134 7.86 -34.37 5.16
C ALA A 134 8.58 -33.39 6.13
N ALA A 135 9.26 -32.35 5.67
CA ALA A 135 9.82 -31.31 6.54
C ALA A 135 8.73 -30.46 7.23
N ILE A 136 7.62 -30.20 6.51
CA ILE A 136 6.38 -29.60 7.04
C ILE A 136 5.79 -30.48 8.15
N TRP A 137 5.64 -31.78 7.89
CA TRP A 137 5.21 -32.77 8.87
C TRP A 137 6.08 -32.76 10.13
N PHE A 138 7.40 -32.85 10.01
CA PHE A 138 8.28 -32.83 11.18
C PHE A 138 8.28 -31.47 11.91
N SER A 139 8.03 -30.35 11.24
CA SER A 139 7.85 -29.05 11.90
C SER A 139 6.60 -29.02 12.80
N VAL A 140 5.51 -29.67 12.37
CA VAL A 140 4.27 -29.80 13.17
C VAL A 140 4.50 -30.70 14.39
N LEU A 141 5.23 -31.80 14.22
CA LEU A 141 5.54 -32.72 15.34
C LEU A 141 6.52 -32.08 16.34
N GLU A 142 7.59 -31.44 15.87
CA GLU A 142 8.52 -30.71 16.72
C GLU A 142 7.82 -29.56 17.47
N PHE A 143 6.83 -28.88 16.87
CA PHE A 143 5.98 -27.92 17.59
C PHE A 143 5.17 -28.60 18.71
N LEU A 144 4.53 -29.74 18.44
CA LEU A 144 3.75 -30.50 19.44
C LEU A 144 4.61 -31.06 20.58
N GLU A 145 5.85 -31.45 20.30
CA GLU A 145 6.85 -31.88 21.31
C GLU A 145 7.25 -30.71 22.24
N HIS A 146 7.55 -29.53 21.68
CA HIS A 146 8.00 -28.37 22.46
C HIS A 146 6.86 -27.63 23.19
N ASN A 147 5.61 -27.81 22.78
CA ASN A 147 4.44 -27.13 23.35
C ASN A 147 3.43 -28.18 23.87
N PRO A 148 3.70 -28.92 24.96
CA PRO A 148 2.93 -30.11 25.35
C PRO A 148 1.44 -29.87 25.65
N ASP A 149 1.06 -28.65 26.02
CA ASP A 149 -0.33 -28.27 26.32
C ASP A 149 -1.11 -27.74 25.09
N GLU A 150 -0.46 -27.52 23.95
CA GLU A 150 -1.11 -27.03 22.73
C GLU A 150 -1.75 -28.17 21.91
N HIS A 151 -2.93 -27.89 21.35
CA HIS A 151 -3.58 -28.70 20.30
C HIS A 151 -3.29 -28.08 18.93
N VAL A 152 -2.91 -28.89 17.95
CA VAL A 152 -2.67 -28.44 16.58
C VAL A 152 -3.81 -28.83 15.66
N TRP A 153 -4.39 -27.83 15.00
CA TRP A 153 -5.26 -28.00 13.84
C TRP A 153 -4.43 -27.80 12.58
N PHE A 154 -4.06 -28.90 11.93
CA PHE A 154 -3.22 -28.90 10.74
C PHE A 154 -4.07 -28.85 9.48
N VAL A 155 -3.92 -27.78 8.68
CA VAL A 155 -4.79 -27.46 7.56
C VAL A 155 -4.11 -27.87 6.25
N THR A 156 -4.58 -28.95 5.62
CA THR A 156 -4.11 -29.40 4.30
C THR A 156 -5.23 -30.08 3.51
N ASN A 157 -5.28 -29.79 2.20
CA ASN A 157 -6.12 -30.51 1.24
C ASN A 157 -5.40 -31.71 0.59
N ASN A 158 -4.12 -31.94 0.89
CA ASN A 158 -3.32 -33.04 0.36
C ASN A 158 -3.60 -34.36 1.10
N SER A 159 -4.85 -34.82 1.01
CA SER A 159 -5.30 -36.07 1.65
C SER A 159 -4.71 -37.34 1.02
N SER A 160 -4.04 -37.22 -0.13
CA SER A 160 -3.25 -38.31 -0.74
C SER A 160 -2.05 -38.71 0.11
N ASP A 161 -1.37 -37.70 0.66
CA ASP A 161 -0.05 -37.83 1.28
C ASP A 161 -0.13 -37.79 2.81
N PHE A 162 -0.98 -36.90 3.37
CA PHE A 162 -1.21 -36.78 4.81
C PHE A 162 -2.40 -37.62 5.34
N GLY A 163 -3.29 -38.09 4.46
CA GLY A 163 -4.53 -38.77 4.83
C GLY A 163 -5.66 -37.80 5.24
N ASP A 164 -6.66 -38.32 5.95
CA ASP A 164 -7.81 -37.55 6.47
C ASP A 164 -7.75 -37.31 8.00
N GLY A 165 -6.65 -37.71 8.64
CA GLY A 165 -6.46 -37.66 10.09
C GLY A 165 -7.13 -38.79 10.88
N SER A 166 -7.96 -39.63 10.26
CA SER A 166 -8.61 -40.76 10.95
C SER A 166 -7.67 -41.94 11.20
N ALA A 167 -6.74 -42.18 10.27
CA ALA A 167 -5.67 -43.15 10.41
C ALA A 167 -4.47 -42.76 9.52
N TYR A 168 -3.29 -42.67 10.12
CA TYR A 168 -2.05 -42.38 9.40
C TYR A 168 -1.40 -43.67 8.89
N ARG A 169 -0.73 -43.60 7.74
CA ARG A 169 0.01 -44.75 7.17
C ARG A 169 1.36 -44.90 7.89
N TYR A 170 1.95 -46.09 7.82
CA TYR A 170 3.38 -46.22 8.13
C TYR A 170 4.20 -45.40 7.12
N PRO A 171 5.17 -44.57 7.57
CA PRO A 171 5.70 -44.47 8.94
C PRO A 171 5.07 -43.38 9.82
N MET A 172 4.22 -42.51 9.28
CA MET A 172 3.61 -41.37 9.99
C MET A 172 2.83 -41.79 11.25
N ASN A 173 2.29 -43.01 11.29
CA ASN A 173 1.64 -43.59 12.48
C ASN A 173 2.59 -43.84 13.66
N GLU A 174 3.89 -44.01 13.40
CA GLU A 174 4.92 -44.12 14.43
C GLU A 174 5.37 -42.73 14.88
N ASP A 175 5.44 -41.78 13.94
CA ASP A 175 5.89 -40.40 14.18
C ASP A 175 4.95 -39.62 15.12
N ILE A 176 3.66 -39.93 15.15
CA ILE A 176 2.66 -39.30 16.04
C ILE A 176 2.43 -40.01 17.37
N ARG A 177 3.17 -41.08 17.70
CA ARG A 177 2.82 -41.92 18.86
C ARG A 177 2.91 -41.13 20.18
N GLY A 178 1.77 -40.99 20.86
CA GLY A 178 1.62 -40.18 22.07
C GLY A 178 1.18 -38.73 21.80
N LEU A 179 0.89 -38.38 20.55
CA LEU A 179 0.43 -37.06 20.09
C LEU A 179 -0.93 -37.14 19.36
N GLU A 180 -1.51 -38.33 19.21
CA GLU A 180 -2.71 -38.59 18.38
C GLU A 180 -3.91 -37.72 18.79
N ASP A 181 -4.18 -37.61 20.09
CA ASP A 181 -5.30 -36.81 20.64
C ASP A 181 -5.09 -35.29 20.49
N ARG A 182 -3.88 -34.84 20.09
CA ARG A 182 -3.47 -33.42 20.05
C ARG A 182 -3.28 -32.86 18.63
N LEU A 183 -3.42 -33.71 17.61
CA LEU A 183 -3.30 -33.34 16.21
C LEU A 183 -4.62 -33.65 15.49
N THR A 184 -5.20 -32.66 14.81
CA THR A 184 -6.42 -32.87 14.03
C THR A 184 -6.30 -32.19 12.67
N LEU A 185 -6.65 -32.91 11.60
CA LEU A 185 -6.62 -32.36 10.25
C LEU A 185 -7.90 -31.57 9.95
N LEU A 186 -7.72 -30.43 9.29
CA LEU A 186 -8.77 -29.70 8.60
C LEU A 186 -8.43 -29.69 7.11
N LYS A 187 -9.42 -30.02 6.27
CA LYS A 187 -9.21 -30.22 4.83
C LYS A 187 -8.88 -28.94 4.07
N ASP A 188 -9.43 -27.82 4.50
CA ASP A 188 -9.37 -26.56 3.77
C ASP A 188 -9.69 -25.37 4.68
N PHE A 189 -9.52 -24.16 4.14
CA PHE A 189 -9.82 -22.91 4.84
C PHE A 189 -11.31 -22.80 5.23
N ASP A 190 -12.22 -23.39 4.46
CA ASP A 190 -13.65 -23.25 4.69
C ASP A 190 -14.08 -24.12 5.89
N GLN A 191 -13.38 -25.24 6.14
CA GLN A 191 -13.44 -25.97 7.43
C GLN A 191 -12.83 -25.20 8.60
N VAL A 192 -11.75 -24.43 8.41
CA VAL A 192 -11.20 -23.55 9.47
C VAL A 192 -12.25 -22.51 9.87
N VAL A 193 -12.89 -21.86 8.90
CA VAL A 193 -13.98 -20.91 9.16
C VAL A 193 -15.16 -21.60 9.85
N SER A 194 -15.55 -22.80 9.40
CA SER A 194 -16.66 -23.56 10.00
C SER A 194 -16.39 -24.08 11.43
N HIS A 195 -15.11 -24.18 11.84
CA HIS A 195 -14.71 -24.68 13.16
C HIS A 195 -14.44 -23.57 14.17
N PHE A 196 -13.79 -22.48 13.75
CA PHE A 196 -13.38 -21.37 14.62
C PHE A 196 -14.31 -20.15 14.56
N THR A 197 -15.33 -20.18 13.71
CA THR A 197 -16.35 -19.13 13.63
C THR A 197 -17.74 -19.74 13.69
N LYS A 198 -18.70 -18.96 14.19
CA LYS A 198 -20.14 -19.27 14.11
C LYS A 198 -20.77 -18.36 13.06
N GLU A 199 -21.46 -18.93 12.07
CA GLU A 199 -22.13 -18.14 11.04
C GLU A 199 -23.22 -17.22 11.65
N VAL A 200 -23.31 -16.00 11.13
CA VAL A 200 -24.30 -14.97 11.47
C VAL A 200 -24.92 -14.47 10.16
N SER A 201 -26.12 -14.94 9.85
CA SER A 201 -26.79 -14.68 8.57
C SER A 201 -28.28 -14.36 8.74
N GLY A 202 -28.91 -13.85 7.67
CA GLY A 202 -30.30 -13.39 7.65
C GLY A 202 -30.45 -11.88 7.88
N ALA A 203 -31.71 -11.42 7.93
CA ALA A 203 -32.05 -9.99 7.86
C ALA A 203 -31.42 -9.11 8.96
N ASP A 204 -31.21 -9.64 10.17
CA ASP A 204 -30.54 -8.89 11.25
C ASP A 204 -29.04 -8.68 10.95
N ALA A 205 -28.39 -9.65 10.30
CA ALA A 205 -27.01 -9.55 9.84
C ALA A 205 -26.89 -8.57 8.66
N GLU A 206 -27.82 -8.62 7.71
CA GLU A 206 -27.93 -7.67 6.58
C GLU A 206 -28.14 -6.23 7.06
N ALA A 207 -29.03 -6.03 8.06
CA ALA A 207 -29.29 -4.72 8.65
C ALA A 207 -28.06 -4.17 9.40
N ALA A 208 -27.42 -5.00 10.24
CA ALA A 208 -26.19 -4.61 10.95
C ALA A 208 -25.06 -4.26 9.97
N ALA A 209 -24.87 -5.08 8.92
CA ALA A 209 -23.91 -4.83 7.85
C ALA A 209 -24.18 -3.50 7.13
N ALA A 210 -25.44 -3.24 6.76
CA ALA A 210 -25.82 -2.01 6.07
C ALA A 210 -25.65 -0.75 6.93
N GLU A 211 -25.92 -0.79 8.24
CA GLU A 211 -25.69 0.37 9.12
C GLU A 211 -24.20 0.63 9.38
N LEU A 212 -23.40 -0.42 9.59
CA LEU A 212 -21.93 -0.29 9.74
C LEU A 212 -21.29 0.33 8.49
N LEU A 213 -21.70 -0.10 7.29
CA LEU A 213 -21.21 0.45 6.03
C LEU A 213 -21.62 1.92 5.80
N LYS A 214 -22.74 2.39 6.36
CA LYS A 214 -23.14 3.81 6.31
C LYS A 214 -22.34 4.73 7.25
N SER A 215 -21.52 4.16 8.13
CA SER A 215 -20.72 4.94 9.09
C SER A 215 -19.79 5.95 8.40
N ALA A 216 -19.41 7.00 9.13
CA ALA A 216 -18.46 7.99 8.61
C ALA A 216 -17.09 7.35 8.35
N ALA A 217 -16.59 6.53 9.28
CA ALA A 217 -15.28 5.88 9.16
C ALA A 217 -15.16 4.98 7.92
N VAL A 218 -16.22 4.24 7.55
CA VAL A 218 -16.23 3.44 6.32
C VAL A 218 -16.22 4.35 5.08
N ARG A 219 -17.07 5.38 5.02
CA ARG A 219 -17.11 6.30 3.87
C ARG A 219 -15.82 7.10 3.70
N ASP A 220 -15.25 7.60 4.79
CA ASP A 220 -13.95 8.29 4.79
C ASP A 220 -12.85 7.36 4.25
N ARG A 221 -12.87 6.07 4.63
CA ARG A 221 -11.91 5.06 4.15
C ARG A 221 -12.10 4.76 2.66
N VAL A 222 -13.33 4.56 2.18
CA VAL A 222 -13.63 4.35 0.75
C VAL A 222 -13.23 5.58 -0.06
N ALA A 223 -13.56 6.78 0.39
CA ALA A 223 -13.18 8.04 -0.25
C ALA A 223 -11.65 8.26 -0.28
N GLN A 224 -10.93 7.81 0.75
CA GLN A 224 -9.46 7.87 0.77
C GLN A 224 -8.84 6.86 -0.21
N THR A 225 -9.35 5.62 -0.31
CA THR A 225 -8.86 4.66 -1.31
C THR A 225 -9.30 5.01 -2.73
N ALA A 226 -10.39 5.76 -2.90
CA ALA A 226 -10.79 6.29 -4.21
C ALA A 226 -9.73 7.24 -4.80
N MET A 227 -8.95 7.97 -3.98
CA MET A 227 -7.82 8.77 -4.48
C MET A 227 -6.75 7.91 -5.16
N ASP A 228 -6.59 6.67 -4.73
CA ASP A 228 -5.61 5.72 -5.27
C ASP A 228 -6.08 5.07 -6.60
N LEU A 229 -7.32 5.35 -7.06
CA LEU A 229 -7.84 4.97 -8.40
C LEU A 229 -7.21 5.77 -9.56
N SER A 230 -6.07 6.42 -9.34
CA SER A 230 -5.33 7.14 -10.38
C SER A 230 -4.58 6.15 -11.29
N THR A 231 -5.33 5.49 -12.16
CA THR A 231 -4.86 4.46 -13.10
C THR A 231 -4.18 5.06 -14.32
N LEU A 232 -3.26 4.31 -14.93
CA LEU A 232 -2.61 4.67 -16.21
C LEU A 232 -3.58 4.74 -17.41
N THR A 233 -4.83 4.32 -17.22
CA THR A 233 -5.90 4.23 -18.22
C THR A 233 -7.17 4.97 -17.79
N GLY A 234 -7.12 5.75 -16.71
CA GLY A 234 -8.29 6.39 -16.12
C GLY A 234 -9.43 5.43 -15.68
N PHE A 235 -10.58 6.04 -15.42
CA PHE A 235 -11.85 5.40 -15.09
C PHE A 235 -13.01 6.12 -15.79
N VAL A 236 -14.12 5.42 -16.03
CA VAL A 236 -15.28 5.99 -16.74
C VAL A 236 -16.34 6.46 -15.74
N GLY A 237 -16.88 7.66 -15.97
CA GLY A 237 -17.92 8.25 -15.14
C GLY A 237 -18.91 9.10 -15.94
N LEU A 238 -19.80 9.78 -15.22
CA LEU A 238 -20.81 10.70 -15.74
C LEU A 238 -20.41 12.13 -15.33
N GLY A 239 -20.14 12.98 -16.32
CA GLY A 239 -19.79 14.39 -16.11
C GLY A 239 -21.01 15.28 -15.83
N ASP A 240 -20.78 16.56 -15.51
CA ASP A 240 -21.83 17.55 -15.23
C ASP A 240 -22.80 17.81 -16.41
N GLY A 241 -22.50 17.30 -17.62
CA GLY A 241 -23.38 17.32 -18.80
C GLY A 241 -24.35 16.14 -18.92
N ASP A 242 -24.41 15.26 -17.91
CA ASP A 242 -25.02 13.92 -17.97
C ASP A 242 -24.47 13.06 -19.14
N THR A 243 -23.21 13.30 -19.48
CA THR A 243 -22.43 12.63 -20.54
C THR A 243 -21.42 11.65 -19.94
N THR A 244 -21.28 10.48 -20.56
CA THR A 244 -20.23 9.51 -20.18
C THR A 244 -18.86 9.99 -20.65
N GLU A 245 -17.95 10.15 -19.71
CA GLU A 245 -16.63 10.77 -19.89
C GLU A 245 -15.55 9.94 -19.17
N GLU A 246 -14.31 10.02 -19.65
CA GLU A 246 -13.15 9.26 -19.17
C GLU A 246 -12.23 10.18 -18.35
N TRP A 247 -11.80 9.73 -17.18
CA TRP A 247 -11.16 10.57 -16.17
C TRP A 247 -9.90 9.90 -15.62
N TYR A 248 -8.79 10.63 -15.58
CA TYR A 248 -7.48 10.09 -15.19
C TYR A 248 -7.30 9.98 -13.67
N ALA A 249 -7.72 11.01 -12.93
CA ALA A 249 -7.51 11.08 -11.47
C ALA A 249 -8.49 12.03 -10.77
N TRP A 250 -8.74 11.76 -9.48
CA TRP A 250 -9.43 12.69 -8.57
C TRP A 250 -8.50 13.81 -8.12
N LEU A 251 -8.97 15.06 -8.12
CA LEU A 251 -8.21 16.22 -7.63
C LEU A 251 -8.35 16.45 -6.12
N ALA A 252 -9.43 15.95 -5.53
CA ALA A 252 -9.71 15.99 -4.10
C ALA A 252 -10.56 14.78 -3.73
N GLN A 253 -10.53 14.42 -2.45
CA GLN A 253 -11.31 13.31 -1.89
C GLN A 253 -12.79 13.44 -2.30
N PRO A 254 -13.37 12.47 -3.04
CA PRO A 254 -14.77 12.55 -3.46
C PRO A 254 -15.71 12.39 -2.26
N GLU A 255 -16.89 12.99 -2.33
CA GLU A 255 -17.98 12.63 -1.43
C GLU A 255 -18.49 11.24 -1.83
N VAL A 256 -18.76 10.40 -0.84
CA VAL A 256 -19.16 9.00 -1.03
C VAL A 256 -20.48 8.72 -0.34
N GLU A 257 -21.37 7.97 -0.98
CA GLU A 257 -22.58 7.40 -0.37
C GLU A 257 -22.78 5.93 -0.76
N LEU A 258 -23.31 5.14 0.17
CA LEU A 258 -23.65 3.73 -0.08
C LEU A 258 -24.95 3.63 -0.89
N LEU A 259 -24.92 2.92 -2.01
CA LEU A 259 -26.08 2.64 -2.86
C LEU A 259 -26.77 1.34 -2.45
N SER A 260 -26.01 0.25 -2.38
CA SER A 260 -26.52 -1.10 -2.16
C SER A 260 -25.53 -1.95 -1.36
N VAL A 261 -26.05 -3.01 -0.73
CA VAL A 261 -25.28 -4.06 -0.05
C VAL A 261 -25.90 -5.39 -0.42
N THR A 262 -25.08 -6.35 -0.86
CA THR A 262 -25.48 -7.72 -1.19
C THR A 262 -24.50 -8.74 -0.60
N ASP A 263 -24.86 -10.02 -0.65
CA ASP A 263 -23.96 -11.14 -0.33
C ASP A 263 -23.34 -11.08 1.09
N VAL A 264 -24.12 -10.55 2.04
CA VAL A 264 -23.73 -10.38 3.44
C VAL A 264 -23.53 -11.76 4.09
N THR A 265 -22.31 -11.98 4.58
CA THR A 265 -21.88 -13.21 5.25
C THR A 265 -21.21 -12.82 6.56
N GLY A 266 -21.87 -13.10 7.69
CA GLY A 266 -21.37 -12.82 9.02
C GLY A 266 -20.71 -14.03 9.68
N HIS A 267 -19.67 -13.78 10.46
CA HIS A 267 -18.91 -14.78 11.20
C HIS A 267 -18.60 -14.23 12.61
N GLU A 268 -19.24 -14.81 13.63
CA GLU A 268 -18.92 -14.55 15.03
C GLU A 268 -17.63 -15.31 15.41
N ILE A 269 -16.62 -14.56 15.85
CA ILE A 269 -15.35 -15.05 16.38
C ILE A 269 -15.25 -14.53 17.81
N GLU A 270 -15.48 -15.41 18.78
CA GLU A 270 -15.39 -15.10 20.22
C GLU A 270 -16.18 -13.86 20.68
N SER A 271 -17.39 -13.68 20.11
CA SER A 271 -18.31 -12.55 20.31
C SER A 271 -18.01 -11.26 19.53
N ASP A 272 -16.93 -11.20 18.74
CA ASP A 272 -16.78 -10.20 17.67
C ASP A 272 -17.47 -10.72 16.40
N VAL A 273 -18.40 -9.96 15.80
CA VAL A 273 -19.00 -10.35 14.52
C VAL A 273 -18.28 -9.64 13.37
N TRP A 274 -17.79 -10.44 12.43
CA TRP A 274 -17.13 -10.01 11.20
C TRP A 274 -18.08 -10.21 10.03
N TYR A 275 -18.28 -9.20 9.21
CA TYR A 275 -19.08 -9.30 8.00
C TYR A 275 -18.19 -9.20 6.77
N THR A 276 -18.41 -10.05 5.77
CA THR A 276 -18.06 -9.72 4.38
C THR A 276 -19.33 -9.42 3.60
N ALA A 277 -19.30 -8.38 2.78
CA ALA A 277 -20.42 -7.99 1.93
C ALA A 277 -19.90 -7.38 0.63
N ASN A 278 -20.68 -7.51 -0.44
CA ASN A 278 -20.50 -6.72 -1.65
C ASN A 278 -21.25 -5.39 -1.45
N ALA A 279 -20.59 -4.27 -1.71
CA ALA A 279 -21.11 -2.93 -1.50
C ALA A 279 -20.89 -2.08 -2.76
N GLN A 280 -21.93 -1.38 -3.20
CA GLN A 280 -21.84 -0.41 -4.29
C GLN A 280 -21.85 1.00 -3.72
N TRP A 281 -20.90 1.82 -4.16
CA TRP A 281 -20.72 3.19 -3.69
C TRP A 281 -20.95 4.17 -4.84
N MET A 282 -21.69 5.24 -4.61
CA MET A 282 -21.69 6.41 -5.46
C MET A 282 -20.58 7.36 -5.00
N LEU A 283 -19.66 7.68 -5.90
CA LEU A 283 -18.60 8.67 -5.71
C LEU A 283 -18.97 9.92 -6.52
N TYR A 284 -18.82 11.11 -5.94
CA TYR A 284 -18.93 12.38 -6.69
C TYR A 284 -17.91 13.41 -6.20
N GLY A 285 -17.16 14.00 -7.12
CA GLY A 285 -16.06 14.90 -6.79
C GLY A 285 -15.35 15.50 -8.02
N PRO A 286 -14.39 16.41 -7.81
CA PRO A 286 -13.65 17.05 -8.88
C PRO A 286 -12.53 16.13 -9.41
N ALA A 287 -12.40 16.02 -10.73
CA ALA A 287 -11.43 15.17 -11.40
C ALA A 287 -10.73 15.88 -12.58
N VAL A 288 -9.76 15.20 -13.19
CA VAL A 288 -9.05 15.63 -14.42
C VAL A 288 -9.12 14.58 -15.52
N ASP A 289 -9.32 15.05 -16.74
CA ASP A 289 -9.10 14.34 -18.00
C ASP A 289 -7.59 14.36 -18.37
N GLU A 290 -7.17 13.44 -19.26
CA GLU A 290 -5.78 13.21 -19.68
C GLU A 290 -5.11 14.49 -20.25
N VAL A 291 -5.89 15.41 -20.84
CA VAL A 291 -5.40 16.55 -21.63
C VAL A 291 -5.10 17.81 -20.79
N GLU A 292 -4.93 17.69 -19.47
CA GLU A 292 -4.90 18.82 -18.50
C GLU A 292 -6.12 19.77 -18.66
N ALA A 293 -7.25 19.21 -19.09
CA ALA A 293 -8.50 19.92 -19.38
C ALA A 293 -9.12 20.56 -18.11
N PRO A 294 -10.06 21.53 -18.24
CA PRO A 294 -10.61 22.22 -17.07
C PRO A 294 -11.34 21.25 -16.13
N VAL A 295 -11.13 21.45 -14.82
CA VAL A 295 -11.74 20.67 -13.74
C VAL A 295 -13.26 20.58 -13.88
N GLY A 296 -13.76 19.39 -14.20
CA GLY A 296 -15.17 19.03 -14.08
C GLY A 296 -15.43 18.23 -12.80
N TYR A 297 -16.71 18.02 -12.49
CA TYR A 297 -17.11 17.01 -11.52
C TYR A 297 -17.56 15.75 -12.25
N VAL A 298 -17.15 14.60 -11.71
CA VAL A 298 -17.52 13.28 -12.20
C VAL A 298 -18.28 12.51 -11.12
N ALA A 299 -19.31 11.77 -11.55
CA ALA A 299 -19.96 10.73 -10.77
C ALA A 299 -19.55 9.34 -11.28
N CYS A 300 -19.27 8.40 -10.40
CA CYS A 300 -19.13 6.98 -10.77
C CYS A 300 -19.69 6.06 -9.67
N VAL A 301 -20.11 4.88 -10.10
CA VAL A 301 -20.49 3.76 -9.23
C VAL A 301 -19.28 2.83 -9.12
N TRP A 302 -18.91 2.49 -7.89
CA TRP A 302 -17.79 1.62 -7.61
C TRP A 302 -18.25 0.44 -6.75
N SER A 303 -18.28 -0.76 -7.36
CA SER A 303 -18.52 -2.01 -6.65
C SER A 303 -17.25 -2.48 -5.94
N MET A 304 -17.38 -2.93 -4.69
CA MET A 304 -16.30 -3.61 -3.99
C MET A 304 -16.80 -4.62 -2.98
N LYS A 305 -16.02 -5.67 -2.73
CA LYS A 305 -16.20 -6.53 -1.55
C LYS A 305 -15.46 -5.93 -0.36
N VAL A 306 -16.13 -5.86 0.78
CA VAL A 306 -15.63 -5.25 2.03
C VAL A 306 -15.64 -6.31 3.15
N LEU A 307 -14.59 -6.33 3.98
CA LEU A 307 -14.55 -7.04 5.27
C LEU A 307 -14.49 -6.00 6.40
N PHE A 308 -15.34 -6.15 7.41
CA PHE A 308 -15.44 -5.23 8.54
C PHE A 308 -15.98 -5.94 9.78
N SER A 309 -15.86 -5.34 10.96
CA SER A 309 -16.35 -5.87 12.23
C SER A 309 -17.46 -5.00 12.82
N THR A 310 -18.10 -5.49 13.89
CA THR A 310 -18.97 -4.71 14.78
C THR A 310 -18.20 -3.79 15.74
N ARG A 311 -16.93 -3.46 15.48
CA ARG A 311 -16.11 -2.60 16.35
C ARG A 311 -15.97 -1.20 15.75
N ASP A 312 -16.46 -0.19 16.48
CA ASP A 312 -16.50 1.22 16.03
C ASP A 312 -15.10 1.84 15.77
N ASP A 313 -14.02 1.24 16.29
CA ASP A 313 -12.63 1.72 16.13
C ASP A 313 -11.88 1.07 14.96
N GLU A 314 -12.49 0.11 14.25
CA GLU A 314 -11.80 -0.72 13.26
C GLU A 314 -12.15 -0.33 11.81
N ALA A 315 -11.14 0.10 11.05
CA ALA A 315 -11.32 0.48 9.66
C ALA A 315 -11.67 -0.74 8.77
N PRO A 316 -12.59 -0.60 7.80
CA PRO A 316 -12.92 -1.67 6.88
C PRO A 316 -11.72 -2.02 6.00
N THR A 317 -11.58 -3.31 5.68
CA THR A 317 -10.62 -3.80 4.69
C THR A 317 -11.35 -3.97 3.36
N LEU A 318 -10.88 -3.27 2.33
CA LEU A 318 -11.46 -3.31 0.98
C LEU A 318 -10.74 -4.43 0.22
N LEU A 319 -11.47 -5.48 -0.17
CA LEU A 319 -10.91 -6.78 -0.51
C LEU A 319 -10.69 -6.98 -2.01
N THR A 320 -11.70 -6.62 -2.80
CA THR A 320 -11.69 -6.68 -4.27
C THR A 320 -12.58 -5.57 -4.79
N SER A 321 -12.04 -4.68 -5.61
CA SER A 321 -12.77 -3.61 -6.29
C SER A 321 -12.94 -3.94 -7.77
N GLU A 322 -14.13 -3.69 -8.31
CA GLU A 322 -14.33 -3.64 -9.76
C GLU A 322 -13.77 -2.32 -10.32
N GLU A 323 -13.69 -2.20 -11.65
CA GLU A 323 -13.41 -0.91 -12.30
C GLU A 323 -14.61 0.04 -12.11
N PRO A 324 -14.41 1.34 -11.80
CA PRO A 324 -15.52 2.27 -11.66
C PRO A 324 -16.30 2.43 -12.97
N SER A 325 -17.62 2.45 -12.85
CA SER A 325 -18.55 2.56 -13.98
C SER A 325 -19.39 3.85 -13.90
N PRO A 326 -19.89 4.39 -15.03
CA PRO A 326 -20.85 5.49 -14.99
C PRO A 326 -22.15 5.05 -14.27
N PRO A 327 -22.81 5.92 -13.50
CA PRO A 327 -24.07 5.59 -12.84
C PRO A 327 -25.19 5.25 -13.82
N ASP A 328 -26.03 4.28 -13.47
CA ASP A 328 -27.24 3.96 -14.25
C ASP A 328 -28.24 5.13 -14.14
N THR A 329 -28.39 5.87 -15.23
CA THR A 329 -29.33 7.00 -15.36
C THR A 329 -30.78 6.54 -15.49
N GLY A 330 -31.03 5.24 -15.69
CA GLY A 330 -32.35 4.61 -15.63
C GLY A 330 -32.81 4.28 -14.19
N ASP A 331 -31.92 4.21 -13.21
CA ASP A 331 -32.27 3.94 -11.82
C ASP A 331 -32.59 5.24 -11.03
N GLU A 332 -33.87 5.43 -10.72
CA GLU A 332 -34.34 6.52 -9.87
C GLU A 332 -33.69 6.52 -8.48
N SER A 333 -33.22 5.37 -7.96
CA SER A 333 -32.55 5.28 -6.65
C SER A 333 -31.12 5.83 -6.71
N CYS A 334 -30.32 5.32 -7.65
CA CYS A 334 -29.00 5.80 -8.04
C CYS A 334 -28.98 7.32 -8.27
N MET A 335 -29.87 7.83 -9.13
CA MET A 335 -29.90 9.26 -9.47
C MET A 335 -30.34 10.16 -8.30
N ARG A 336 -31.22 9.68 -7.40
CA ARG A 336 -31.57 10.43 -6.17
C ARG A 336 -30.38 10.55 -5.21
N VAL A 337 -29.52 9.52 -5.13
CA VAL A 337 -28.30 9.56 -4.31
C VAL A 337 -27.27 10.50 -4.94
N LEU A 338 -27.12 10.48 -6.27
CA LEU A 338 -26.25 11.42 -7.00
C LEU A 338 -26.68 12.88 -6.79
N GLU A 339 -27.96 13.23 -6.94
CA GLU A 339 -28.42 14.60 -6.69
C GLU A 339 -28.23 15.06 -5.23
N ALA A 340 -28.30 14.13 -4.27
CA ALA A 340 -27.96 14.41 -2.86
C ALA A 340 -26.45 14.64 -2.65
N LEU A 341 -25.58 13.98 -3.42
CA LEU A 341 -24.13 14.22 -3.44
C LEU A 341 -23.76 15.53 -4.14
N LYS A 342 -24.28 15.78 -5.35
CA LYS A 342 -24.15 17.07 -6.08
C LYS A 342 -24.49 18.25 -5.15
N LYS A 343 -25.62 18.16 -4.44
CA LYS A 343 -26.03 19.17 -3.45
C LYS A 343 -25.06 19.32 -2.28
N ARG A 344 -24.55 18.21 -1.70
CA ARG A 344 -23.57 18.25 -0.60
C ARG A 344 -22.27 18.94 -1.03
N VAL A 345 -21.73 18.57 -2.19
CA VAL A 345 -20.52 19.19 -2.76
C VAL A 345 -20.74 20.67 -3.02
N ALA A 346 -21.87 21.06 -3.65
CA ALA A 346 -22.20 22.46 -3.86
C ALA A 346 -22.27 23.26 -2.54
N ASP A 347 -22.84 22.67 -1.48
CA ASP A 347 -22.88 23.26 -0.14
C ASP A 347 -21.49 23.37 0.52
N ILE A 348 -20.61 22.39 0.33
CA ILE A 348 -19.21 22.42 0.78
C ILE A 348 -18.44 23.53 0.07
N VAL A 349 -18.52 23.59 -1.26
CA VAL A 349 -17.88 24.63 -2.09
C VAL A 349 -18.43 26.02 -1.73
N ALA A 350 -19.74 26.16 -1.51
CA ALA A 350 -20.35 27.41 -1.06
C ALA A 350 -19.93 27.80 0.37
N ARG A 351 -19.65 26.84 1.27
CA ARG A 351 -19.06 27.12 2.59
C ARG A 351 -17.59 27.53 2.47
N ALA A 352 -16.78 26.83 1.66
CA ALA A 352 -15.38 27.13 1.42
C ALA A 352 -15.20 28.53 0.79
N LYS A 353 -15.96 28.84 -0.26
CA LYS A 353 -15.98 30.16 -0.92
C LYS A 353 -16.35 31.28 0.06
N ARG A 354 -17.36 31.08 0.92
CA ARG A 354 -17.72 32.04 1.98
C ARG A 354 -16.61 32.22 3.03
N ARG A 355 -15.89 31.17 3.41
CA ARG A 355 -14.74 31.26 4.32
C ARG A 355 -13.57 32.02 3.67
N ALA A 356 -13.20 31.70 2.44
CA ALA A 356 -12.15 32.42 1.71
C ALA A 356 -12.47 33.93 1.58
N LEU A 357 -13.71 34.27 1.18
CA LEU A 357 -14.20 35.65 1.14
C LEU A 357 -14.33 36.31 2.52
N ALA A 358 -14.27 35.57 3.63
CA ALA A 358 -14.28 36.10 5.00
C ALA A 358 -12.87 36.29 5.59
N VAL A 359 -11.88 35.54 5.09
CA VAL A 359 -10.46 35.68 5.47
C VAL A 359 -9.74 36.75 4.64
N GLN A 360 -10.21 37.03 3.41
CA GLN A 360 -9.76 38.19 2.63
C GLN A 360 -9.91 39.49 3.41
N THR A 361 -8.84 40.29 3.39
CA THR A 361 -8.83 41.64 3.96
C THR A 361 -9.81 42.57 3.22
N PRO A 362 -10.22 43.70 3.84
CA PRO A 362 -11.10 44.68 3.18
C PRO A 362 -10.56 45.21 1.83
N ALA A 363 -9.23 45.23 1.65
CA ALA A 363 -8.59 45.62 0.39
C ALA A 363 -8.76 44.55 -0.70
N GLU A 364 -8.58 43.28 -0.36
CA GLU A 364 -8.72 42.15 -1.30
C GLU A 364 -10.18 41.96 -1.73
N ARG A 365 -11.14 42.16 -0.81
CA ARG A 365 -12.58 42.21 -1.16
C ARG A 365 -12.89 43.28 -2.20
N LEU A 366 -12.41 44.51 -2.00
CA LEU A 366 -12.61 45.61 -2.95
C LEU A 366 -12.04 45.29 -4.34
N ILE A 367 -10.86 44.65 -4.40
CA ILE A 367 -10.24 44.22 -5.65
C ILE A 367 -11.08 43.10 -6.32
N ALA A 368 -11.56 42.13 -5.56
CA ALA A 368 -12.41 41.05 -6.06
C ALA A 368 -13.77 41.56 -6.58
N GLU A 369 -14.42 42.49 -5.88
CA GLU A 369 -15.69 43.10 -6.29
C GLU A 369 -15.54 44.02 -7.52
N GLN A 370 -14.41 44.76 -7.63
CA GLN A 370 -14.07 45.52 -8.84
C GLN A 370 -13.76 44.61 -10.04
N LEU A 371 -13.09 43.46 -9.84
CA LEU A 371 -12.87 42.47 -10.88
C LEU A 371 -14.18 41.82 -11.34
N ALA A 372 -15.06 41.43 -10.41
CA ALA A 372 -16.37 40.87 -10.73
C ALA A 372 -17.25 41.86 -11.54
N THR A 373 -17.29 43.13 -11.14
CA THR A 373 -18.02 44.19 -11.87
C THR A 373 -17.34 44.65 -13.17
N SER A 374 -16.08 44.25 -13.42
CA SER A 374 -15.40 44.43 -14.70
C SER A 374 -15.65 43.25 -15.64
N LEU A 375 -15.63 42.01 -15.14
CA LEU A 375 -15.97 40.80 -15.90
C LEU A 375 -17.44 40.84 -16.34
N ALA A 376 -18.37 41.25 -15.48
CA ALA A 376 -19.78 41.45 -15.82
C ALA A 376 -20.03 42.55 -16.89
N LYS A 377 -19.00 43.30 -17.31
CA LYS A 377 -19.05 44.25 -18.44
C LYS A 377 -18.43 43.70 -19.72
N LEU A 378 -17.62 42.64 -19.65
CA LEU A 378 -17.20 41.88 -20.84
C LEU A 378 -18.35 41.01 -21.37
N ASP A 379 -19.20 40.49 -20.47
CA ASP A 379 -20.28 39.55 -20.78
C ASP A 379 -21.31 40.03 -21.83
N THR A 380 -21.40 41.34 -22.04
CA THR A 380 -22.26 41.94 -23.09
C THR A 380 -21.68 41.90 -24.50
N ALA A 381 -20.49 41.33 -24.75
CA ALA A 381 -19.91 41.25 -26.09
C ALA A 381 -19.02 40.02 -26.39
N THR A 382 -19.45 39.22 -27.38
CA THR A 382 -18.61 38.37 -28.28
C THR A 382 -18.34 36.90 -27.91
N ASN A 383 -19.40 36.09 -27.75
CA ASN A 383 -19.36 34.61 -27.67
C ASN A 383 -18.89 33.88 -28.96
N GLN A 384 -18.04 34.48 -29.80
CA GLN A 384 -17.45 33.85 -30.99
C GLN A 384 -15.95 34.14 -31.22
N PHE A 385 -15.30 35.01 -30.43
CA PHE A 385 -13.88 35.34 -30.64
C PHE A 385 -12.91 34.45 -29.84
N ALA A 386 -13.28 34.04 -28.62
CA ALA A 386 -12.42 33.29 -27.71
C ALA A 386 -11.91 31.97 -28.31
N ALA A 387 -12.78 31.21 -28.99
CA ALA A 387 -12.48 29.91 -29.59
C ALA A 387 -11.42 29.95 -30.71
N ARG A 388 -11.01 31.13 -31.19
CA ARG A 388 -9.93 31.30 -32.19
C ARG A 388 -8.64 31.92 -31.65
N GLN A 389 -8.61 32.34 -30.38
CA GLN A 389 -7.46 33.06 -29.82
C GLN A 389 -6.73 32.31 -28.71
N ALA A 390 -7.29 31.21 -28.18
CA ALA A 390 -6.67 30.36 -27.16
C ALA A 390 -5.34 29.69 -27.60
N ALA A 391 -5.04 29.63 -28.89
CA ALA A 391 -3.81 29.04 -29.42
C ALA A 391 -2.55 29.95 -29.33
N LEU A 392 -2.70 31.20 -28.84
CA LEU A 392 -1.60 32.16 -28.75
C LEU A 392 -1.66 32.97 -27.44
N ILE A 393 -0.52 33.04 -26.74
CA ILE A 393 -0.21 33.76 -25.48
C ILE A 393 -0.41 32.92 -24.20
N ASN A 394 0.70 32.30 -23.75
CA ASN A 394 0.87 31.91 -22.34
C ASN A 394 0.93 33.18 -21.48
N GLY A 395 0.04 33.31 -20.49
CA GLY A 395 -0.21 34.57 -19.78
C GLY A 395 -0.36 34.46 -18.26
N PRO A 396 -0.29 35.58 -17.53
CA PRO A 396 -0.18 35.59 -16.06
C PRO A 396 -1.38 35.04 -15.28
N ALA A 397 -2.53 34.79 -15.92
CA ALA A 397 -3.68 34.14 -15.29
C ALA A 397 -3.32 32.76 -14.70
N GLN A 398 -2.47 32.00 -15.38
CA GLN A 398 -2.01 30.67 -14.94
C GLN A 398 -1.21 30.75 -13.62
N ARG A 399 -0.42 31.83 -13.43
CA ARG A 399 0.30 32.10 -12.18
C ARG A 399 -0.63 32.48 -11.04
N LEU A 400 -1.71 33.22 -11.33
CA LEU A 400 -2.71 33.60 -10.32
C LEU A 400 -3.39 32.35 -9.74
N VAL A 401 -3.77 31.40 -10.59
CA VAL A 401 -4.34 30.10 -10.17
C VAL A 401 -3.32 29.33 -9.32
N GLN A 402 -2.06 29.22 -9.76
CA GLN A 402 -1.00 28.55 -9.00
C GLN A 402 -0.71 29.21 -7.64
N GLN A 403 -0.73 30.55 -7.55
CA GLN A 403 -0.61 31.27 -6.27
C GLN A 403 -1.82 31.00 -5.35
N MET A 404 -3.04 31.06 -5.87
CA MET A 404 -4.24 30.77 -5.06
C MET A 404 -4.22 29.33 -4.50
N THR A 405 -3.77 28.35 -5.28
CA THR A 405 -3.58 26.95 -4.82
C THR A 405 -2.44 26.82 -3.80
N ALA A 406 -1.40 27.67 -3.86
CA ALA A 406 -0.30 27.67 -2.90
C ALA A 406 -0.69 28.33 -1.56
N ASP A 407 -1.41 29.46 -1.59
CA ASP A 407 -1.83 30.16 -0.36
C ASP A 407 -3.05 29.49 0.31
N LEU A 408 -3.88 28.75 -0.43
CA LEU A 408 -4.88 27.83 0.15
C LEU A 408 -4.24 26.72 1.02
N LYS A 409 -2.98 26.35 0.78
CA LYS A 409 -2.23 25.38 1.61
C LYS A 409 -1.65 25.97 2.91
N ARG A 410 -1.95 27.23 3.25
CA ARG A 410 -1.36 27.95 4.40
C ARG A 410 -2.32 28.29 5.54
N ILE A 411 -3.61 27.95 5.46
CA ILE A 411 -4.60 28.43 6.43
C ILE A 411 -5.20 27.30 7.28
N ASP A 412 -4.75 27.30 8.54
CA ASP A 412 -5.24 26.61 9.75
C ASP A 412 -5.10 25.08 9.93
N ALA A 413 -4.97 24.70 11.21
CA ALA A 413 -4.71 23.34 11.67
C ALA A 413 -6.01 22.51 11.70
N PRO A 414 -6.02 21.35 11.03
CA PRO A 414 -5.57 20.12 11.70
C PRO A 414 -4.14 19.67 11.34
N ALA A 415 -3.50 20.39 10.41
CA ALA A 415 -2.24 20.01 9.75
C ALA A 415 -1.07 19.65 10.68
N GLN A 416 -1.04 20.08 11.94
CA GLN A 416 0.04 19.69 12.87
C GLN A 416 0.05 18.18 13.18
N ARG A 417 -1.11 17.50 13.27
CA ARG A 417 -1.13 16.04 13.48
C ARG A 417 -0.64 15.29 12.25
N LEU A 418 -1.15 15.66 11.07
CA LEU A 418 -0.68 15.11 9.79
C LEU A 418 0.80 15.41 9.53
N ALA A 419 1.31 16.58 9.91
CA ALA A 419 2.72 16.92 9.79
C ALA A 419 3.61 16.12 10.75
N GLN A 420 3.14 15.81 11.97
CA GLN A 420 3.85 14.91 12.88
C GLN A 420 3.87 13.47 12.34
N GLN A 421 2.72 12.92 11.91
CA GLN A 421 2.65 11.59 11.33
C GLN A 421 3.47 11.46 10.03
N ALA A 422 3.45 12.49 9.17
CA ALA A 422 4.27 12.55 7.96
C ALA A 422 5.78 12.69 8.29
N ALA A 423 6.15 13.43 9.35
CA ALA A 423 7.53 13.55 9.81
C ALA A 423 8.07 12.27 10.45
N GLU A 424 7.21 11.37 10.95
CA GLU A 424 7.58 10.03 11.39
C GLU A 424 7.73 9.08 10.21
N HIS A 425 6.78 9.07 9.24
CA HIS A 425 6.93 8.31 8.00
C HIS A 425 8.17 8.72 7.17
N LEU A 426 8.48 10.02 7.09
CA LEU A 426 9.64 10.54 6.34
C LEU A 426 11.01 10.19 6.95
N LYS A 427 11.07 9.61 8.16
CA LYS A 427 12.30 9.06 8.72
C LYS A 427 12.66 7.68 8.16
N LEU A 428 11.71 6.97 7.53
CA LEU A 428 11.87 5.57 7.14
C LEU A 428 12.14 5.32 5.65
N VAL A 429 11.94 6.29 4.75
CA VAL A 429 12.12 6.08 3.30
C VAL A 429 12.87 7.23 2.63
N ASN A 430 14.01 6.92 2.00
CA ASN A 430 14.98 7.91 1.51
C ASN A 430 15.29 7.70 0.00
N THR A 431 14.31 7.93 -0.86
CA THR A 431 14.32 7.49 -2.28
C THR A 431 15.17 8.38 -3.21
N PRO A 432 15.66 7.85 -4.36
CA PRO A 432 16.43 8.63 -5.34
C PRO A 432 15.70 9.85 -5.92
N ALA A 433 14.36 9.78 -6.08
CA ALA A 433 13.56 10.86 -6.66
C ALA A 433 13.71 12.19 -5.89
N GLN A 434 13.82 12.15 -4.56
CA GLN A 434 14.03 13.35 -3.75
C GLN A 434 15.42 13.99 -3.94
N ARG A 435 16.45 13.21 -4.34
CA ARG A 435 17.77 13.75 -4.69
C ARG A 435 17.72 14.48 -6.04
N LEU A 436 16.97 13.96 -7.02
CA LEU A 436 16.77 14.63 -8.30
C LEU A 436 16.03 15.97 -8.13
N ALA A 437 14.92 15.97 -7.39
CA ALA A 437 14.13 17.17 -7.10
C ALA A 437 14.96 18.26 -6.39
N ARG A 438 15.77 17.90 -5.39
CA ARG A 438 16.66 18.86 -4.70
C ARG A 438 17.71 19.46 -5.63
N LYS A 439 18.25 18.69 -6.58
CA LYS A 439 19.20 19.20 -7.57
C LYS A 439 18.53 20.20 -8.51
N MET A 440 17.37 19.86 -9.07
CA MET A 440 16.61 20.75 -9.97
C MET A 440 16.23 22.08 -9.30
N VAL A 441 15.87 22.07 -8.01
CA VAL A 441 15.58 23.28 -7.23
C VAL A 441 16.85 24.13 -7.01
N ALA A 442 17.99 23.52 -6.73
CA ALA A 442 19.26 24.24 -6.60
C ALA A 442 19.71 24.89 -7.94
N ASP A 443 19.61 24.14 -9.04
CA ASP A 443 19.97 24.61 -10.38
C ASP A 443 19.04 25.74 -10.86
N GLN A 444 17.73 25.71 -10.50
CA GLN A 444 16.81 26.83 -10.77
C GLN A 444 17.05 28.06 -9.89
N LEU A 445 17.41 27.89 -8.61
CA LEU A 445 17.69 29.02 -7.71
C LEU A 445 18.94 29.80 -8.16
N ALA A 446 19.91 29.16 -8.81
CA ALA A 446 21.08 29.80 -9.40
C ALA A 446 20.77 30.73 -10.61
N LEU A 447 19.57 30.64 -11.19
CA LEU A 447 19.16 31.41 -12.38
C LEU A 447 18.35 32.68 -12.06
N ILE A 448 17.98 32.93 -10.79
CA ILE A 448 17.10 34.05 -10.39
C ILE A 448 17.89 35.13 -9.63
N ASP A 449 18.92 35.70 -10.26
CA ASP A 449 19.66 36.85 -9.73
C ASP A 449 19.16 38.17 -10.36
N ASN A 450 18.32 38.91 -9.64
CA ASN A 450 17.53 40.03 -10.19
C ASN A 450 18.22 41.39 -9.95
N PRO A 451 18.49 42.20 -11.00
CA PRO A 451 19.21 43.48 -10.86
C PRO A 451 18.52 44.51 -9.95
N VAL A 452 17.21 44.39 -9.71
CA VAL A 452 16.46 45.32 -8.84
C VAL A 452 16.93 45.24 -7.37
N GLN A 453 17.34 44.06 -6.88
CA GLN A 453 17.82 43.92 -5.50
C GLN A 453 19.15 44.63 -5.25
N ARG A 454 20.04 44.69 -6.25
CA ARG A 454 21.34 45.39 -6.13
C ARG A 454 21.16 46.90 -5.92
N LEU A 455 20.17 47.50 -6.58
CA LEU A 455 19.83 48.92 -6.41
C LEU A 455 19.30 49.20 -5.00
N ALA A 456 18.42 48.34 -4.47
CA ALA A 456 17.90 48.46 -3.11
C ALA A 456 19.01 48.35 -2.04
N GLN A 457 19.96 47.43 -2.22
CA GLN A 457 21.10 47.27 -1.30
C GLN A 457 22.06 48.47 -1.34
N GLN A 458 22.30 49.08 -2.51
CA GLN A 458 23.12 50.29 -2.60
C GLN A 458 22.48 51.52 -1.93
N MET A 459 21.14 51.64 -1.97
CA MET A 459 20.44 52.72 -1.26
C MET A 459 20.35 52.48 0.25
N ALA A 460 20.33 51.22 0.72
CA ALA A 460 20.38 50.90 2.14
C ALA A 460 21.75 51.24 2.79
N ALA A 461 22.84 51.20 2.01
CA ALA A 461 24.21 51.43 2.49
C ALA A 461 24.62 52.91 2.61
N SER A 462 23.76 53.86 2.25
CA SER A 462 24.14 55.28 2.05
C SER A 462 23.48 56.30 3.00
N MET A 463 22.82 55.85 4.08
CA MET A 463 22.34 56.75 5.14
C MET A 463 23.26 56.75 6.38
N PRO A 464 23.64 57.93 6.92
CA PRO A 464 24.48 58.02 8.12
C PRO A 464 23.67 57.71 9.39
N LYS A 465 24.29 56.97 10.32
CA LYS A 465 23.76 56.82 11.69
C LYS A 465 24.18 58.02 12.55
N LEU A 466 23.27 58.46 13.41
CA LEU A 466 23.56 59.38 14.52
C LEU A 466 23.79 58.58 15.79
N ASP A 467 24.90 58.83 16.47
CA ASP A 467 25.17 58.29 17.81
C ASP A 467 24.41 59.06 18.89
N ILE A 468 23.80 58.31 19.82
CA ILE A 468 23.64 58.71 21.23
C ILE A 468 23.97 57.47 22.07
N ALA A 469 24.81 57.64 23.10
CA ALA A 469 25.40 56.57 23.90
C ALA A 469 24.89 56.61 25.37
N ALA A 470 25.61 55.90 26.27
CA ALA A 470 25.49 55.85 27.74
C ALA A 470 24.37 54.96 28.33
N ASP A 471 24.58 54.19 29.41
CA ASP A 471 25.81 53.64 30.04
C ASP A 471 25.45 52.57 31.12
N LEU A 472 26.44 52.09 31.89
CA LEU A 472 26.41 51.44 33.23
C LEU A 472 26.54 49.89 33.35
N HIS A 473 27.81 49.48 33.59
CA HIS A 473 28.32 48.60 34.66
C HIS A 473 27.90 47.11 34.84
N GLN A 474 28.93 46.24 34.77
CA GLN A 474 29.14 45.07 35.64
C GLN A 474 29.77 45.51 37.00
N PRO A 475 29.72 44.68 38.06
CA PRO A 475 30.77 43.66 38.34
C PRO A 475 30.17 42.27 38.75
N GLY A 476 30.89 41.18 39.05
CA GLY A 476 32.33 40.85 39.05
C GLY A 476 32.65 39.70 40.05
N GLY A 477 33.70 38.89 39.82
CA GLY A 477 34.08 37.68 40.60
C GLY A 477 33.72 36.36 39.86
N SER A 478 34.55 35.31 39.65
CA SER A 478 35.62 34.66 40.45
C SER A 478 35.05 33.69 41.53
N ASP A 479 35.52 32.47 41.82
CA ASP A 479 36.71 31.62 41.49
C ASP A 479 36.26 30.11 41.54
N GLU A 480 36.96 28.99 41.25
CA GLU A 480 38.30 28.53 40.75
C GLU A 480 38.07 27.10 40.12
N ALA A 481 38.72 26.61 39.04
CA ALA A 481 40.01 25.86 38.90
C ALA A 481 40.03 24.34 39.32
N VAL A 482 41.02 23.56 38.82
CA VAL A 482 41.28 22.08 39.04
C VAL A 482 40.30 21.14 38.28
N ASP A 483 40.62 20.04 37.55
CA ASP A 483 41.83 19.31 37.03
C ASP A 483 41.42 18.59 35.69
N GLU A 484 42.21 18.05 34.74
CA GLU A 484 43.32 17.05 34.67
C GLU A 484 42.90 15.55 34.88
N VAL A 485 43.39 14.51 34.14
CA VAL A 485 44.51 14.38 33.16
C VAL A 485 44.38 13.14 32.19
N GLU A 486 45.19 13.10 31.11
CA GLU A 486 45.62 11.99 30.18
C GLU A 486 44.60 11.00 29.54
N GLN A 487 44.73 10.44 28.32
CA GLN A 487 45.75 10.32 27.24
C GLN A 487 46.48 8.95 27.08
N SER A 488 45.98 8.12 26.15
CA SER A 488 46.69 7.11 25.31
C SER A 488 45.71 6.59 24.23
N ASP A 489 46.01 6.21 22.98
CA ASP A 489 47.22 6.07 22.12
C ASP A 489 47.70 4.62 21.82
N SER A 490 48.27 4.43 20.61
CA SER A 490 48.73 3.17 19.93
C SER A 490 47.64 2.13 19.54
N SER A 491 47.83 1.22 18.56
CA SER A 491 48.57 1.25 17.27
C SER A 491 48.20 0.03 16.36
N ASP A 492 48.71 0.04 15.12
CA ASP A 492 49.08 -1.10 14.26
C ASP A 492 48.04 -2.07 13.61
N ALA A 493 48.30 -2.34 12.33
CA ALA A 493 47.99 -3.58 11.60
C ALA A 493 49.32 -4.25 11.18
N PRO A 494 49.35 -5.55 10.80
CA PRO A 494 49.69 -5.82 9.38
C PRO A 494 49.20 -7.16 8.74
N GLU A 495 49.18 -7.13 7.40
CA GLU A 495 49.60 -8.16 6.41
C GLU A 495 49.21 -9.68 6.47
N ALA A 496 48.40 -10.06 5.47
CA ALA A 496 48.73 -10.94 4.32
C ALA A 496 49.10 -12.45 4.46
N ARG A 497 48.39 -13.27 3.66
CA ARG A 497 48.83 -14.41 2.78
C ARG A 497 47.58 -15.13 2.20
N ALA A 498 47.61 -16.00 1.18
CA ALA A 498 48.32 -16.13 -0.11
C ALA A 498 48.09 -17.58 -0.64
N ALA A 499 48.03 -17.78 -1.97
CA ALA A 499 47.73 -19.04 -2.69
C ALA A 499 46.28 -19.60 -2.51
N GLY A 500 45.64 -20.27 -3.48
CA GLY A 500 45.90 -20.37 -4.94
C GLY A 500 46.32 -21.76 -5.46
N THR A 501 45.50 -22.35 -6.35
CA THR A 501 45.86 -23.37 -7.38
C THR A 501 44.76 -23.48 -8.44
N ASP A 502 45.14 -23.82 -9.67
CA ASP A 502 44.26 -24.09 -10.81
C ASP A 502 43.58 -25.47 -10.73
N ASN A 503 42.47 -25.66 -11.46
CA ASN A 503 42.42 -26.60 -12.60
C ASN A 503 41.04 -26.65 -13.29
N ALA A 504 41.06 -26.88 -14.59
CA ALA A 504 39.94 -27.25 -15.47
C ALA A 504 40.51 -27.85 -16.76
N PRO A 505 39.69 -28.46 -17.64
CA PRO A 505 38.48 -29.25 -17.41
C PRO A 505 38.75 -30.74 -17.72
N ALA A 506 37.70 -31.56 -17.77
CA ALA A 506 37.73 -32.85 -18.48
C ALA A 506 36.41 -33.02 -19.25
N ASP A 507 36.51 -33.18 -20.57
CA ASP A 507 35.43 -33.73 -21.38
C ASP A 507 35.31 -35.24 -21.12
N ASP A 508 34.12 -35.81 -21.31
CA ASP A 508 33.99 -37.20 -21.74
C ASP A 508 32.69 -37.37 -22.54
N ASP A 509 32.83 -37.64 -23.84
CA ASP A 509 31.70 -38.00 -24.72
C ASP A 509 31.23 -39.42 -24.39
N HIS A 510 29.92 -39.66 -24.36
CA HIS A 510 29.38 -41.02 -24.56
C HIS A 510 28.15 -41.05 -25.46
N VAL A 511 28.10 -42.06 -26.33
CA VAL A 511 27.16 -42.19 -27.45
C VAL A 511 26.66 -43.63 -27.53
N GLY A 512 25.34 -43.79 -27.59
CA GLY A 512 24.65 -45.09 -27.72
C GLY A 512 24.35 -45.77 -26.38
N GLU A 513 23.29 -46.58 -26.26
CA GLU A 513 22.26 -46.98 -27.25
C GLU A 513 20.85 -46.58 -26.82
#